data_AF-A0A3Q4N622-F1
#
_entry.id   AF-A0A3Q4N622-F1
#
_cell.length_a   1.000
_cell.length_b   1.000
_cell.length_c   1.000
_cell.angle_alpha   90.00
_cell.angle_beta   90.00
_cell.angle_gamma   90.00
#
_symmetry.space_group_name_H-M   'P 1'
#
loop_
_entity.id
_entity.type
_entity.pdbx_description
1 polymer ?
#
loop_
_entity_poly.entity_id
_entity_poly.type
_entity_poly.pdbx_seq_one_letter_code
_entity_poly.pdbx_strand_id
1 'polypeptide(L)'
;MIKSSKLSANAPEFVPLGFNQYDFLLNFSLNFHIFLSIFVKDSAYYDDSDAYYGEPTLADTVTDFLGHLSSSPGSFESDVEDITGILNSWVTTEELLKELVELIYTQSTSIPNFAYTGARLCNYLSHHLIIAPASGNFRQLLLKRCQTEFQQRDAAVRGEPETQKKFHSYVLFLGELYLHLEIKSGQGPPVRARVLLGALKDLLISLFSSPVDANLICAVKLLKLTGSVLDDSWKESGESHMGELIKRIEDIVLDAACSRDVRQMLLKLVELRSSDWGRVLAAAAASSATPDNDPNYFMNEPTFYTEDGTPFTAADPGQSTDMSIYDFEDEMEPEIEEAFENFCLESERKRQQ
;
A
#
# COMPACT_ATOMS: atom_id res chain seq x y z
N MET A 1 -14.83 -36.35 17.37
CA MET A 1 -15.28 -36.39 15.95
C MET A 1 -15.16 -34.99 15.38
N ILE A 2 -14.11 -34.73 14.62
CA ILE A 2 -13.84 -33.43 13.99
C ILE A 2 -14.67 -33.38 12.70
N LYS A 3 -15.57 -32.40 12.59
CA LYS A 3 -16.31 -32.13 11.35
C LYS A 3 -15.35 -31.46 10.36
N SER A 4 -15.01 -32.13 9.27
CA SER A 4 -14.28 -31.56 8.14
C SER A 4 -15.10 -30.45 7.47
N SER A 5 -14.49 -29.28 7.29
CA SER A 5 -15.09 -28.12 6.62
C SER A 5 -15.31 -28.41 5.13
N LYS A 6 -16.50 -28.08 4.61
CA LYS A 6 -16.88 -28.21 3.19
C LYS A 6 -16.93 -26.83 2.51
N LEU A 7 -15.80 -26.14 2.42
CA LEU A 7 -15.73 -24.92 1.62
C LEU A 7 -15.17 -25.27 0.25
N SER A 8 -16.00 -25.06 -0.78
CA SER A 8 -15.65 -25.24 -2.20
C SER A 8 -15.27 -23.89 -2.79
N ALA A 9 -14.19 -23.84 -3.57
CA ALA A 9 -13.75 -22.64 -4.29
C ALA A 9 -14.74 -22.15 -5.36
N ASN A 10 -15.78 -22.94 -5.66
CA ASN A 10 -16.80 -22.62 -6.66
C ASN A 10 -18.16 -22.23 -6.03
N ALA A 11 -18.17 -21.76 -4.78
CA ALA A 11 -19.41 -21.34 -4.13
C ALA A 11 -19.96 -20.05 -4.79
N PRO A 12 -21.24 -20.02 -5.22
CA PRO A 12 -21.85 -18.89 -5.94
C PRO A 12 -22.05 -17.62 -5.08
N GLU A 13 -21.57 -17.62 -3.84
CA GLU A 13 -21.70 -16.55 -2.85
C GLU A 13 -20.64 -15.44 -3.03
N PHE A 14 -19.68 -15.65 -3.95
CA PHE A 14 -18.52 -14.77 -4.16
C PHE A 14 -18.57 -13.89 -5.42
N VAL A 15 -19.70 -13.82 -6.13
CA VAL A 15 -19.84 -12.93 -7.29
C VAL A 15 -21.02 -11.97 -7.06
N PRO A 16 -20.79 -10.65 -6.91
CA PRO A 16 -21.90 -9.71 -6.91
C PRO A 16 -22.59 -9.72 -8.28
N LEU A 17 -23.82 -10.26 -8.30
CA LEU A 17 -24.73 -10.21 -9.45
C LEU A 17 -25.09 -8.74 -9.73
N GLY A 18 -24.57 -8.19 -10.83
CA GLY A 18 -25.02 -6.91 -11.36
C GLY A 18 -23.97 -5.97 -11.97
N PHE A 19 -22.69 -6.35 -12.05
CA PHE A 19 -21.69 -5.48 -12.68
C PHE A 19 -21.71 -5.61 -14.20
N ASN A 20 -22.28 -4.63 -14.90
CA ASN A 20 -22.22 -4.52 -16.34
C ASN A 20 -21.02 -3.63 -16.72
N GLN A 21 -19.88 -4.26 -17.01
CA GLN A 21 -18.60 -3.59 -17.32
C GLN A 21 -18.72 -2.59 -18.49
N TYR A 22 -19.62 -2.86 -19.44
CA TYR A 22 -19.89 -2.00 -20.59
C TYR A 22 -20.54 -0.66 -20.20
N ASP A 23 -21.47 -0.65 -19.25
CA ASP A 23 -22.14 0.60 -18.81
C ASP A 23 -21.19 1.51 -18.01
N PHE A 24 -20.23 0.93 -17.29
CA PHE A 24 -19.19 1.70 -16.59
C PHE A 24 -18.17 2.30 -17.57
N LEU A 25 -17.69 1.51 -18.54
CA LEU A 25 -16.76 1.98 -19.57
C LEU A 25 -17.40 3.02 -20.51
N LEU A 26 -18.69 2.89 -20.84
CA LEU A 26 -19.42 3.86 -21.66
C LEU A 26 -19.63 5.19 -20.91
N ASN A 27 -20.04 5.15 -19.64
CA ASN A 27 -20.16 6.37 -18.84
C ASN A 27 -18.78 7.02 -18.56
N PHE A 28 -17.73 6.21 -18.42
CA PHE A 28 -16.35 6.68 -18.28
C PHE A 28 -15.86 7.37 -19.58
N SER A 29 -16.03 6.73 -20.73
CA SER A 29 -15.69 7.31 -22.05
C SER A 29 -16.44 8.62 -22.31
N LEU A 30 -17.74 8.70 -21.98
CA LEU A 30 -18.53 9.91 -22.19
C LEU A 30 -18.11 11.08 -21.28
N ASN A 31 -17.88 10.82 -19.99
CA ASN A 31 -17.40 11.84 -19.06
C ASN A 31 -15.94 12.25 -19.34
N PHE A 32 -15.12 11.29 -19.81
CA PHE A 32 -13.75 11.55 -20.25
C PHE A 32 -13.71 12.39 -21.53
N HIS A 33 -14.56 12.12 -22.52
CA HIS A 33 -14.65 12.93 -23.74
C HIS A 33 -15.11 14.36 -23.44
N ILE A 34 -16.04 14.54 -22.50
CA ILE A 34 -16.44 15.88 -22.01
C ILE A 34 -15.27 16.57 -21.30
N PHE A 35 -14.53 15.87 -20.44
CA PHE A 35 -13.37 16.45 -19.75
C PHE A 35 -12.21 16.79 -20.70
N LEU A 36 -11.90 15.91 -21.65
CA LEU A 36 -10.89 16.10 -22.69
C LEU A 36 -11.29 17.25 -23.64
N SER A 37 -12.58 17.39 -23.98
CA SER A 37 -13.08 18.52 -24.79
C SER A 37 -12.96 19.89 -24.09
N ILE A 38 -12.93 19.90 -22.74
CA ILE A 38 -12.68 21.11 -21.95
C ILE A 38 -11.18 21.46 -21.95
N PHE A 39 -10.30 20.45 -21.99
CA PHE A 39 -8.84 20.62 -22.01
C PHE A 39 -8.25 20.84 -23.42
N VAL A 40 -8.84 20.26 -24.46
CA VAL A 40 -8.36 20.27 -25.86
C VAL A 40 -9.21 21.24 -26.69
N LYS A 41 -9.28 22.51 -26.29
CA LYS A 41 -10.10 23.51 -26.98
C LYS A 41 -9.44 24.18 -28.19
N ASP A 42 -8.30 23.68 -28.64
CA ASP A 42 -7.62 24.16 -29.84
C ASP A 42 -7.03 23.00 -30.67
N SER A 43 -7.86 22.30 -31.45
CA SER A 43 -7.44 21.89 -32.80
C SER A 43 -8.62 21.47 -33.67
N ALA A 44 -8.86 22.29 -34.70
CA ALA A 44 -9.43 22.03 -36.02
C ALA A 44 -10.59 21.01 -36.18
N TYR A 45 -11.72 21.61 -36.54
CA TYR A 45 -12.86 21.07 -37.27
C TYR A 45 -12.43 20.30 -38.54
N TYR A 46 -12.80 19.01 -38.70
CA TYR A 46 -13.14 18.39 -39.99
C TYR A 46 -14.05 17.17 -39.80
N ASP A 47 -14.81 16.91 -40.87
CA ASP A 47 -16.09 16.23 -40.99
C ASP A 47 -15.94 14.83 -41.60
N ASP A 48 -16.77 13.91 -41.08
CA ASP A 48 -17.33 12.65 -41.60
C ASP A 48 -16.48 11.55 -42.31
N SER A 49 -16.81 10.31 -41.91
CA SER A 49 -16.70 9.04 -42.66
C SER A 49 -15.31 8.47 -42.99
N ASP A 50 -14.74 7.72 -42.05
CA ASP A 50 -14.26 6.34 -42.30
C ASP A 50 -13.95 5.64 -40.96
N ALA A 51 -14.57 4.49 -40.71
CA ALA A 51 -14.28 3.62 -39.56
C ALA A 51 -12.94 2.90 -39.77
N TYR A 52 -11.87 3.67 -39.85
CA TYR A 52 -10.51 3.18 -39.69
C TYR A 52 -10.35 2.85 -38.20
N TYR A 53 -9.90 1.64 -37.86
CA TYR A 53 -9.43 1.38 -36.50
C TYR A 53 -8.32 2.39 -36.23
N GLY A 54 -8.63 3.45 -35.50
CA GLY A 54 -7.69 4.52 -35.18
C GLY A 54 -6.47 3.92 -34.50
N GLU A 55 -5.29 4.51 -34.74
CA GLU A 55 -4.12 4.14 -33.96
C GLU A 55 -4.45 4.27 -32.46
N PRO A 56 -4.12 3.26 -31.63
CA PRO A 56 -4.46 3.27 -30.22
C PRO A 56 -3.89 4.52 -29.56
N THR A 57 -4.73 5.27 -28.85
CA THR A 57 -4.28 6.47 -28.16
C THR A 57 -3.57 6.10 -26.86
N LEU A 58 -2.81 7.05 -26.28
CA LEU A 58 -2.22 6.89 -24.95
C LEU A 58 -3.31 6.57 -23.91
N ALA A 59 -4.44 7.26 -23.99
CA ALA A 59 -5.58 7.05 -23.11
C ALA A 59 -6.15 5.64 -23.21
N ASP A 60 -6.33 5.11 -24.42
CA ASP A 60 -6.83 3.74 -24.62
C ASP A 60 -5.87 2.71 -24.04
N THR A 61 -4.58 2.84 -24.39
CA THR A 61 -3.53 1.91 -23.94
C THR A 61 -3.39 1.88 -22.42
N VAL A 62 -3.37 3.06 -21.78
CA VAL A 62 -3.27 3.16 -20.32
C VAL A 62 -4.56 2.64 -19.66
N THR A 63 -5.73 2.96 -20.21
CA THR A 63 -7.00 2.50 -19.63
C THR A 63 -7.14 0.99 -19.69
N ASP A 64 -6.78 0.38 -20.83
CA ASP A 64 -6.82 -1.07 -21.01
C ASP A 64 -5.85 -1.77 -20.05
N PHE A 65 -4.64 -1.25 -19.91
CA PHE A 65 -3.65 -1.79 -18.98
C PHE A 65 -4.10 -1.69 -17.52
N LEU A 66 -4.63 -0.54 -17.10
CA LEU A 66 -5.14 -0.35 -15.73
C LEU A 66 -6.37 -1.22 -15.46
N GLY A 67 -7.24 -1.40 -16.46
CA GLY A 67 -8.37 -2.34 -16.40
C GLY A 67 -7.91 -3.80 -16.27
N HIS A 68 -6.84 -4.17 -16.97
CA HIS A 68 -6.20 -5.47 -16.84
C HIS A 68 -5.66 -5.68 -15.42
N LEU A 69 -4.85 -4.74 -14.91
CA LEU A 69 -4.31 -4.80 -13.54
C LEU A 69 -5.40 -4.81 -12.46
N SER A 70 -6.55 -4.17 -12.71
CA SER A 70 -7.69 -4.22 -11.79
C SER A 70 -8.34 -5.60 -11.74
N SER A 71 -8.30 -6.35 -12.84
CA SER A 71 -8.90 -7.70 -12.93
C SER A 71 -7.89 -8.78 -12.55
N SER A 72 -6.60 -8.51 -12.73
CA SER A 72 -5.49 -9.43 -12.48
C SER A 72 -4.32 -8.70 -11.80
N PRO A 73 -4.45 -8.30 -10.52
CA PRO A 73 -3.38 -7.57 -9.83
C PRO A 73 -2.10 -8.41 -9.66
N GLY A 74 -2.18 -9.74 -9.76
CA GLY A 74 -1.04 -10.66 -9.65
C GLY A 74 -0.17 -10.77 -10.90
N SER A 75 -0.57 -10.15 -12.02
CA SER A 75 0.27 -10.06 -13.23
C SER A 75 1.13 -8.79 -13.27
N PHE A 76 1.10 -7.98 -12.21
CA PHE A 76 1.83 -6.72 -12.16
C PHE A 76 3.31 -6.88 -12.53
N GLU A 77 4.00 -7.87 -11.95
CA GLU A 77 5.43 -8.09 -12.16
C GLU A 77 5.76 -8.52 -13.59
N SER A 78 4.87 -9.27 -14.27
CA SER A 78 5.09 -9.70 -15.65
C SER A 78 4.81 -8.59 -16.65
N ASP A 79 3.84 -7.73 -16.37
CA ASP A 79 3.29 -6.84 -17.40
C ASP A 79 3.86 -5.40 -17.30
N VAL A 80 4.40 -5.02 -16.13
CA VAL A 80 4.84 -3.64 -15.87
C VAL A 80 6.05 -3.22 -16.72
N GLU A 81 6.94 -4.15 -17.09
CA GLU A 81 8.09 -3.87 -17.95
C GLU A 81 7.64 -3.54 -19.38
N ASP A 82 6.75 -4.35 -19.94
CA ASP A 82 6.23 -4.19 -21.31
C ASP A 82 5.49 -2.86 -21.48
N ILE A 83 4.57 -2.55 -20.57
CA ILE A 83 3.85 -1.26 -20.64
C ILE A 83 4.82 -0.08 -20.50
N THR A 84 5.86 -0.21 -19.68
CA THR A 84 6.81 0.89 -19.47
C THR A 84 7.68 1.12 -20.72
N GLY A 85 7.99 0.06 -21.47
CA GLY A 85 8.63 0.17 -22.78
C GLY A 85 7.77 0.94 -23.80
N ILE A 86 6.47 0.66 -23.82
CA ILE A 86 5.49 1.38 -24.66
C ILE A 86 5.40 2.85 -24.23
N LEU A 87 5.24 3.11 -22.93
CA LEU A 87 5.14 4.46 -22.39
C LEU A 87 6.39 5.29 -22.67
N ASN A 88 7.60 4.73 -22.55
CA ASN A 88 8.84 5.44 -22.88
C ASN A 88 8.96 5.78 -24.38
N SER A 89 8.26 5.05 -25.25
CA SER A 89 8.24 5.32 -26.69
C SER A 89 7.23 6.41 -27.06
N TRP A 90 6.10 6.49 -26.33
CA TRP A 90 5.00 7.41 -26.65
C TRP A 90 5.07 8.72 -25.88
N VAL A 91 5.38 8.66 -24.58
CA VAL A 91 5.37 9.80 -23.67
C VAL A 91 6.68 10.58 -23.79
N THR A 92 6.77 11.34 -24.87
CA THR A 92 7.99 12.09 -25.26
C THR A 92 7.89 13.60 -25.00
N THR A 93 6.70 14.11 -24.67
CA THR A 93 6.44 15.52 -24.36
C THR A 93 5.94 15.73 -22.94
N GLU A 94 6.02 16.96 -22.45
CA GLU A 94 5.51 17.35 -21.13
C GLU A 94 3.99 17.17 -21.04
N GLU A 95 3.27 17.46 -22.13
CA GLU A 95 1.82 17.36 -22.22
C GLU A 95 1.36 15.90 -22.07
N LEU A 96 2.02 14.97 -22.77
CA LEU A 96 1.71 13.54 -22.67
C LEU A 96 2.07 12.98 -21.28
N LEU A 97 3.13 13.51 -20.65
CA LEU A 97 3.47 13.10 -19.29
C LEU A 97 2.40 13.55 -18.28
N LYS A 98 1.87 14.77 -18.44
CA LYS A 98 0.74 15.26 -17.62
C LYS A 98 -0.52 14.43 -17.87
N GLU A 99 -0.81 14.09 -19.12
CA GLU A 99 -1.92 13.22 -19.47
C GLU A 99 -1.80 11.84 -18.82
N LEU A 100 -0.63 11.20 -18.91
CA LEU A 100 -0.34 9.92 -18.25
C LEU A 100 -0.59 9.99 -16.73
N VAL A 101 -0.10 11.04 -16.08
CA VAL A 101 -0.32 11.26 -14.64
C VAL A 101 -1.81 11.37 -14.31
N GLU A 102 -2.58 12.13 -15.11
CA GLU A 102 -4.02 12.30 -14.89
C GLU A 102 -4.79 10.99 -15.08
N LEU A 103 -4.46 10.19 -16.10
CA LEU A 103 -5.08 8.89 -16.36
C LEU A 103 -4.86 7.92 -15.19
N ILE A 104 -3.62 7.78 -14.73
CA ILE A 104 -3.28 6.88 -13.61
C ILE A 104 -3.91 7.36 -12.31
N TYR A 105 -3.85 8.67 -12.03
CA TYR A 105 -4.50 9.25 -10.85
C TYR A 105 -6.01 9.01 -10.84
N THR A 106 -6.66 9.27 -11.97
CA THR A 106 -8.13 9.12 -12.10
C THR A 106 -8.54 7.68 -11.85
N GLN A 107 -7.84 6.71 -12.44
CA GLN A 107 -8.16 5.30 -12.21
C GLN A 107 -7.85 4.82 -10.79
N SER A 108 -6.74 5.29 -10.22
CA SER A 108 -6.35 4.96 -8.84
C SER A 108 -7.35 5.45 -7.78
N THR A 109 -8.12 6.49 -8.10
CA THR A 109 -9.12 7.08 -7.22
C THR A 109 -10.57 6.74 -7.60
N SER A 110 -10.80 6.18 -8.79
CA SER A 110 -12.15 5.84 -9.28
C SER A 110 -12.46 4.35 -9.22
N ILE A 111 -11.46 3.48 -9.41
CA ILE A 111 -11.65 2.03 -9.38
C ILE A 111 -11.60 1.52 -7.93
N PRO A 112 -12.64 0.81 -7.44
CA PRO A 112 -12.61 0.19 -6.11
C PRO A 112 -11.45 -0.80 -5.97
N ASN A 113 -10.78 -0.81 -4.81
CA ASN A 113 -9.66 -1.70 -4.49
C ASN A 113 -8.41 -1.55 -5.37
N PHE A 114 -8.36 -0.58 -6.28
CA PHE A 114 -7.20 -0.36 -7.14
C PHE A 114 -6.14 0.56 -6.54
N ALA A 115 -6.45 1.28 -5.45
CA ALA A 115 -5.55 2.25 -4.82
C ALA A 115 -4.15 1.69 -4.54
N TYR A 116 -4.06 0.45 -4.01
CA TYR A 116 -2.81 -0.26 -3.77
C TYR A 116 -2.02 -0.48 -5.07
N THR A 117 -2.64 -1.12 -6.07
CA THR A 117 -2.01 -1.40 -7.37
C THR A 117 -1.60 -0.11 -8.09
N GLY A 118 -2.43 0.92 -8.04
CA GLY A 118 -2.15 2.25 -8.57
C GLY A 118 -0.94 2.90 -7.89
N ALA A 119 -0.83 2.81 -6.56
CA ALA A 119 0.32 3.34 -5.83
C ALA A 119 1.62 2.59 -6.17
N ARG A 120 1.55 1.26 -6.33
CA ARG A 120 2.68 0.44 -6.81
C ARG A 120 3.12 0.86 -8.22
N LEU A 121 2.17 1.04 -9.13
CA LEU A 121 2.44 1.51 -10.48
C LEU A 121 3.08 2.91 -10.47
N CYS A 122 2.56 3.82 -9.66
CA CYS A 122 3.13 5.17 -9.50
C CYS A 122 4.59 5.12 -9.02
N ASN A 123 4.88 4.26 -8.04
CA ASN A 123 6.25 4.06 -7.57
C ASN A 123 7.15 3.50 -8.67
N TYR A 124 6.69 2.49 -9.41
CA TYR A 124 7.45 1.91 -10.51
C TYR A 124 7.76 2.95 -11.59
N LEU A 125 6.74 3.62 -12.13
CA LEU A 125 6.91 4.62 -13.19
C LEU A 125 7.78 5.80 -12.75
N SER A 126 7.79 6.14 -11.46
CA SER A 126 8.68 7.19 -10.94
C SER A 126 10.18 6.88 -11.08
N HIS A 127 10.54 5.61 -11.23
CA HIS A 127 11.91 5.14 -11.37
C HIS A 127 12.26 4.72 -12.81
N HIS A 128 11.27 4.34 -13.62
CA HIS A 128 11.49 3.70 -14.92
C HIS A 128 11.07 4.54 -16.13
N LEU A 129 10.37 5.66 -15.93
CA LEU A 129 10.15 6.63 -17.00
C LEU A 129 11.40 7.48 -17.24
N ILE A 130 11.81 7.57 -18.51
CA ILE A 130 13.04 8.26 -18.93
C ILE A 130 12.82 9.78 -19.02
N ILE A 131 11.61 10.20 -19.42
CA ILE A 131 11.29 11.60 -19.63
C ILE A 131 11.31 12.39 -18.31
N ALA A 132 12.13 13.45 -18.27
CA ALA A 132 12.23 14.37 -17.15
C ALA A 132 12.25 15.82 -17.67
N PRO A 133 11.07 16.39 -17.99
CA PRO A 133 10.98 17.76 -18.47
C PRO A 133 11.32 18.76 -17.36
N ALA A 134 11.60 20.01 -17.72
CA ALA A 134 11.96 21.06 -16.76
C ALA A 134 10.84 21.36 -15.73
N SER A 135 9.59 21.08 -16.09
CA SER A 135 8.40 21.21 -15.22
C SER A 135 8.33 20.15 -14.11
N GLY A 136 9.10 19.07 -14.23
CA GLY A 136 9.26 18.01 -13.25
C GLY A 136 9.01 16.62 -13.81
N ASN A 137 9.62 15.62 -13.18
CA ASN A 137 9.43 14.21 -13.53
C ASN A 137 8.03 13.70 -13.11
N PHE A 138 7.72 12.44 -13.50
CA PHE A 138 6.45 11.79 -13.19
C PHE A 138 6.04 11.94 -11.71
N ARG A 139 6.96 11.67 -10.77
CA ARG A 139 6.70 11.80 -9.33
C ARG A 139 6.32 13.22 -8.93
N GLN A 140 7.04 14.22 -9.42
CA GLN A 140 6.77 15.62 -9.10
C GLN A 140 5.42 16.07 -9.65
N LEU A 141 5.06 15.64 -10.86
CA LEU A 141 3.75 15.94 -11.46
C LEU A 141 2.61 15.22 -10.73
N LEU A 142 2.79 13.95 -10.33
CA LEU A 142 1.83 13.21 -9.50
C LEU A 142 1.57 13.91 -8.15
N LEU A 143 2.64 14.34 -7.46
CA LEU A 143 2.51 15.05 -6.19
C LEU A 143 1.83 16.42 -6.38
N LYS A 144 2.13 17.14 -7.47
CA LYS A 144 1.40 18.38 -7.82
C LYS A 144 -0.09 18.12 -8.05
N ARG A 145 -0.45 17.03 -8.75
CA ARG A 145 -1.85 16.66 -8.96
C ARG A 145 -2.58 16.31 -7.66
N CYS A 146 -1.93 15.58 -6.77
CA CYS A 146 -2.46 15.31 -5.43
C CYS A 146 -2.65 16.60 -4.63
N GLN A 147 -1.71 17.55 -4.74
CA GLN A 147 -1.81 18.84 -4.05
C GLN A 147 -3.06 19.63 -4.48
N THR A 148 -3.44 19.59 -5.76
CA THR A 148 -4.68 20.24 -6.25
C THR A 148 -5.92 19.71 -5.55
N GLU A 149 -6.01 18.39 -5.36
CA GLU A 149 -7.13 17.76 -4.66
C GLU A 149 -7.09 18.07 -3.15
N PHE A 150 -5.89 18.01 -2.55
CA PHE A 150 -5.66 18.28 -1.14
C PHE A 150 -6.13 19.69 -0.71
N GLN A 151 -5.99 20.69 -1.57
CA GLN A 151 -6.44 22.06 -1.30
C GLN A 151 -7.95 22.16 -1.09
N GLN A 152 -8.74 21.21 -1.62
CA GLN A 152 -10.19 21.20 -1.53
C GLN A 152 -10.71 20.40 -0.32
N ARG A 153 -9.83 19.78 0.49
CA ARG A 153 -10.19 18.83 1.55
C ARG A 153 -11.28 19.34 2.51
N ASP A 154 -11.21 20.60 2.94
CA ASP A 154 -12.14 21.14 3.93
C ASP A 154 -13.55 21.35 3.32
N ALA A 155 -13.62 21.68 2.03
CA ALA A 155 -14.88 21.73 1.31
C ALA A 155 -15.41 20.30 1.05
N ALA A 156 -14.53 19.37 0.68
CA ALA A 156 -14.90 18.00 0.32
C ALA A 156 -15.49 17.21 1.49
N VAL A 157 -14.93 17.33 2.70
CA VAL A 157 -15.46 16.65 3.91
C VAL A 157 -16.85 17.14 4.32
N ARG A 158 -17.25 18.35 3.89
CA ARG A 158 -18.57 18.94 4.11
C ARG A 158 -19.47 18.88 2.87
N GLY A 159 -18.98 18.30 1.78
CA GLY A 159 -19.72 18.19 0.53
C GLY A 159 -20.83 17.14 0.59
N GLU A 160 -21.54 17.00 -0.52
CA GLU A 160 -22.55 15.96 -0.73
C GLU A 160 -21.92 14.55 -0.71
N PRO A 161 -22.71 13.48 -0.48
CA PRO A 161 -22.20 12.11 -0.34
C PRO A 161 -21.30 11.64 -1.49
N GLU A 162 -21.59 12.02 -2.74
CA GLU A 162 -20.74 11.67 -3.90
C GLU A 162 -19.38 12.39 -3.87
N THR A 163 -19.35 13.66 -3.44
CA THR A 163 -18.10 14.41 -3.26
C THR A 163 -17.27 13.82 -2.13
N GLN A 164 -17.92 13.46 -1.01
CA GLN A 164 -17.25 12.78 0.10
C GLN A 164 -16.66 11.44 -0.34
N LYS A 165 -17.43 10.64 -1.10
CA LYS A 165 -16.98 9.33 -1.60
C LYS A 165 -15.73 9.46 -2.49
N LYS A 166 -15.72 10.41 -3.44
CA LYS A 166 -14.54 10.68 -4.28
C LYS A 166 -13.35 11.12 -3.43
N PHE A 167 -13.58 11.99 -2.47
CA PHE A 167 -12.55 12.45 -1.54
C PHE A 167 -12.01 11.32 -0.66
N HIS A 168 -12.84 10.38 -0.21
CA HIS A 168 -12.41 9.21 0.56
C HIS A 168 -11.54 8.27 -0.26
N SER A 169 -11.87 8.04 -1.54
CA SER A 169 -11.00 7.28 -2.44
C SER A 169 -9.64 7.96 -2.63
N TYR A 170 -9.63 9.28 -2.81
CA TYR A 170 -8.41 10.07 -2.86
C TYR A 170 -7.57 9.94 -1.57
N VAL A 171 -8.18 10.06 -0.39
CA VAL A 171 -7.50 9.94 0.90
C VAL A 171 -6.84 8.56 1.06
N LEU A 172 -7.55 7.48 0.71
CA LEU A 172 -7.01 6.13 0.80
C LEU A 172 -5.89 5.90 -0.23
N PHE A 173 -6.05 6.41 -1.45
CA PHE A 173 -4.98 6.40 -2.44
C PHE A 173 -3.73 7.15 -1.96
N LEU A 174 -3.89 8.29 -1.29
CA LEU A 174 -2.75 9.02 -0.73
C LEU A 174 -2.06 8.25 0.41
N GLY A 175 -2.83 7.48 1.18
CA GLY A 175 -2.30 6.54 2.18
C GLY A 175 -1.45 5.45 1.54
N GLU A 176 -1.95 4.81 0.48
CA GLU A 176 -1.20 3.81 -0.29
C GLU A 176 0.07 4.41 -0.92
N LEU A 177 -0.03 5.63 -1.45
CA LEU A 177 1.10 6.34 -2.03
C LEU A 177 2.17 6.65 -0.99
N TYR A 178 1.79 7.02 0.24
CA TYR A 178 2.77 7.23 1.33
C TYR A 178 3.53 5.95 1.68
N LEU A 179 2.86 4.78 1.65
CA LEU A 179 3.48 3.51 1.97
C LEU A 179 4.43 3.02 0.87
N HIS A 180 4.08 3.23 -0.40
CA HIS A 180 4.76 2.63 -1.54
C HIS A 180 5.64 3.57 -2.35
N LEU A 181 5.42 4.89 -2.30
CA LEU A 181 6.18 5.86 -3.10
C LEU A 181 7.54 6.15 -2.46
N GLU A 182 8.57 5.52 -3.00
CA GLU A 182 9.94 5.60 -2.53
C GLU A 182 10.72 6.73 -3.20
N ILE A 183 11.56 7.40 -2.42
CA ILE A 183 12.50 8.40 -2.90
C ILE A 183 13.90 7.86 -2.66
N LYS A 184 14.55 7.41 -3.73
CA LYS A 184 15.97 7.05 -3.71
C LYS A 184 16.81 8.33 -3.60
N SER A 185 17.53 8.46 -2.50
CA SER A 185 18.63 9.43 -2.34
C SER A 185 19.94 8.72 -2.66
N GLY A 186 20.89 9.39 -3.30
CA GLY A 186 22.09 8.77 -3.90
C GLY A 186 23.03 8.01 -2.95
N GLN A 187 22.81 8.06 -1.63
CA GLN A 187 23.56 7.35 -0.59
C GLN A 187 22.61 7.05 0.58
N GLY A 188 21.81 5.99 0.50
CA GLY A 188 20.96 5.55 1.61
C GLY A 188 19.77 4.67 1.20
N PRO A 189 19.10 4.04 2.17
CA PRO A 189 17.86 3.32 1.91
C PRO A 189 16.80 4.28 1.34
N PRO A 190 15.85 3.77 0.54
CA PRO A 190 14.76 4.58 0.02
C PRO A 190 13.97 5.23 1.17
N VAL A 191 13.67 6.51 1.03
CA VAL A 191 12.94 7.29 2.05
C VAL A 191 11.54 7.60 1.54
N ARG A 192 10.54 7.56 2.42
CA ARG A 192 9.17 7.97 2.10
C ARG A 192 9.07 9.48 1.86
N ALA A 193 8.13 9.87 1.02
CA ALA A 193 7.89 11.28 0.72
C ALA A 193 7.36 12.04 1.97
N ARG A 194 8.22 12.83 2.63
CA ARG A 194 7.85 13.64 3.81
C ARG A 194 6.65 14.56 3.60
N VAL A 195 6.44 15.05 2.37
CA VAL A 195 5.26 15.86 2.03
C VAL A 195 3.94 15.10 2.25
N LEU A 196 3.94 13.78 2.01
CA LEU A 196 2.76 12.94 2.22
C LEU A 196 2.51 12.68 3.71
N LEU A 197 3.56 12.57 4.54
CA LEU A 197 3.42 12.46 6.00
C LEU A 197 2.64 13.63 6.59
N GLY A 198 3.01 14.87 6.20
CA GLY A 198 2.28 16.08 6.60
C GLY A 198 0.86 16.12 6.04
N ALA A 199 0.67 15.77 4.76
CA ALA A 199 -0.65 15.76 4.13
C ALA A 199 -1.61 14.76 4.80
N LEU A 200 -1.16 13.55 5.15
CA LEU A 200 -2.01 12.55 5.81
C LEU A 200 -2.49 13.01 7.19
N LYS A 201 -1.63 13.71 7.95
CA LYS A 201 -2.03 14.34 9.21
C LYS A 201 -3.19 15.33 8.98
N ASP A 202 -3.01 16.24 8.04
CA ASP A 202 -3.99 17.30 7.77
C ASP A 202 -5.31 16.73 7.21
N LEU A 203 -5.26 15.66 6.41
CA LEU A 203 -6.44 14.94 5.94
C LEU A 203 -7.21 14.28 7.10
N LEU A 204 -6.53 13.64 8.04
CA LEU A 204 -7.15 13.08 9.24
C LEU A 204 -7.82 14.17 10.09
N ILE A 205 -7.15 15.32 10.26
CA ILE A 205 -7.73 16.48 10.96
C ILE A 205 -8.99 16.97 10.25
N SER A 206 -8.97 17.12 8.92
CA SER A 206 -10.14 17.55 8.14
C SER A 206 -11.30 16.55 8.25
N LEU A 207 -11.02 15.23 8.16
CA LEU A 207 -12.04 14.18 8.33
C LEU A 207 -12.70 14.24 9.72
N PHE A 208 -11.90 14.36 10.79
CA PHE A 208 -12.43 14.45 12.16
C PHE A 208 -13.14 15.78 12.45
N SER A 209 -12.90 16.82 11.66
CA SER A 209 -13.57 18.11 11.81
C SER A 209 -15.00 18.14 11.26
N SER A 210 -15.39 17.11 10.51
CA SER A 210 -16.79 16.86 10.10
C SER A 210 -17.14 15.40 10.40
N PRO A 211 -17.54 15.07 11.65
CA PRO A 211 -17.65 13.70 12.17
C PRO A 211 -18.93 12.98 11.70
N VAL A 212 -19.25 13.04 10.41
CA VAL A 212 -20.26 12.17 9.79
C VAL A 212 -19.71 10.76 9.62
N ASP A 213 -20.58 9.76 9.71
CA ASP A 213 -20.19 8.34 9.67
C ASP A 213 -19.25 8.00 8.50
N ALA A 214 -19.51 8.52 7.30
CA ALA A 214 -18.69 8.24 6.12
C ALA A 214 -17.24 8.76 6.27
N ASN A 215 -17.07 9.98 6.77
CA ASN A 215 -15.74 10.56 7.04
C ASN A 215 -14.99 9.79 8.13
N LEU A 216 -15.69 9.39 9.19
CA LEU A 216 -15.11 8.63 10.29
C LEU A 216 -14.69 7.22 9.84
N ILE A 217 -15.50 6.55 9.01
CA ILE A 217 -15.13 5.26 8.40
C ILE A 217 -13.88 5.42 7.53
N CYS A 218 -13.79 6.48 6.74
CA CYS A 218 -12.60 6.77 5.95
C CYS A 218 -11.35 6.98 6.84
N ALA A 219 -11.46 7.78 7.90
CA ALA A 219 -10.37 8.01 8.84
C ALA A 219 -9.92 6.72 9.54
N VAL A 220 -10.86 5.87 9.95
CA VAL A 220 -10.56 4.54 10.53
C VAL A 220 -9.82 3.65 9.51
N LYS A 221 -10.29 3.61 8.26
CA LYS A 221 -9.61 2.84 7.19
C LYS A 221 -8.19 3.36 6.95
N LEU A 222 -8.01 4.68 6.87
CA LEU A 222 -6.70 5.28 6.69
C LEU A 222 -5.76 4.94 7.85
N LEU A 223 -6.19 5.11 9.10
CA LEU A 223 -5.37 4.79 10.28
C LEU A 223 -5.09 3.30 10.42
N LYS A 224 -5.98 2.41 9.96
CA LYS A 224 -5.66 0.98 9.88
C LYS A 224 -4.60 0.68 8.83
N LEU A 225 -4.59 1.40 7.72
CA LEU A 225 -3.63 1.24 6.65
C LEU A 225 -2.25 1.80 7.02
N THR A 226 -2.20 3.02 7.58
CA THR A 226 -0.96 3.77 7.75
C THR A 226 -0.59 4.06 9.20
N GLY A 227 -1.46 3.78 10.17
CA GLY A 227 -1.35 4.27 11.55
C GLY A 227 -0.07 3.87 12.25
N SER A 228 0.37 2.62 12.11
CA SER A 228 1.65 2.15 12.68
C SER A 228 2.84 2.92 12.13
N VAL A 229 2.92 3.07 10.81
CA VAL A 229 4.01 3.77 10.11
C VAL A 229 4.00 5.28 10.41
N LEU A 230 2.82 5.90 10.50
CA LEU A 230 2.66 7.30 10.88
C LEU A 230 3.09 7.54 12.33
N ASP A 231 2.66 6.68 13.26
CA ASP A 231 2.98 6.79 14.68
C ASP A 231 4.49 6.69 14.91
N ASP A 232 5.16 5.73 14.24
CA ASP A 232 6.62 5.59 14.31
C ASP A 232 7.34 6.83 13.73
N SER A 233 6.92 7.28 12.54
CA SER A 233 7.52 8.45 11.88
C SER A 233 7.41 9.74 12.70
N TRP A 234 6.27 9.94 13.37
CA TRP A 234 6.06 11.10 14.25
C TRP A 234 6.81 10.96 15.57
N LYS A 235 6.89 9.76 16.16
CA LYS A 235 7.72 9.49 17.36
C LYS A 235 9.20 9.78 17.09
N GLU A 236 9.73 9.31 15.95
CA GLU A 236 11.12 9.59 15.54
C GLU A 236 11.39 11.09 15.37
N SER A 237 10.37 11.84 14.93
CA SER A 237 10.45 13.29 14.75
C SER A 237 10.15 14.09 16.03
N GLY A 238 9.77 13.42 17.13
CA GLY A 238 9.39 14.05 18.40
C GLY A 238 8.01 14.73 18.39
N GLU A 239 7.14 14.41 17.42
CA GLU A 239 5.83 15.02 17.25
C GLU A 239 4.73 14.22 17.96
N SER A 240 3.80 14.91 18.63
CA SER A 240 2.68 14.31 19.36
C SER A 240 1.42 14.05 18.53
N HIS A 241 1.50 14.15 17.19
CA HIS A 241 0.34 14.15 16.29
C HIS A 241 -0.58 12.95 16.48
N MET A 242 -0.04 11.73 16.64
CA MET A 242 -0.89 10.55 16.88
C MET A 242 -1.64 10.64 18.22
N GLY A 243 -1.03 11.22 19.25
CA GLY A 243 -1.67 11.47 20.54
C GLY A 243 -2.86 12.42 20.41
N GLU A 244 -2.68 13.51 19.67
CA GLU A 244 -3.71 14.51 19.41
C GLU A 244 -4.87 13.94 18.60
N LEU A 245 -4.59 13.13 17.58
CA LEU A 245 -5.61 12.46 16.78
C LEU A 245 -6.47 11.50 17.62
N ILE A 246 -5.84 10.77 18.55
CA ILE A 246 -6.54 9.79 19.39
C ILE A 246 -7.40 10.48 20.44
N LYS A 247 -6.90 11.55 21.05
CA LYS A 247 -7.71 12.41 21.91
C LYS A 247 -8.94 12.92 21.16
N ARG A 248 -8.76 13.36 19.91
CA ARG A 248 -9.89 13.83 19.07
C ARG A 248 -10.89 12.70 18.76
N ILE A 249 -10.42 11.46 18.58
CA ILE A 249 -11.29 10.29 18.44
C ILE A 249 -12.10 10.05 19.73
N GLU A 250 -11.46 10.13 20.90
CA GLU A 250 -12.12 9.98 22.20
C GLU A 250 -13.20 11.05 22.41
N ASP A 251 -12.90 12.31 22.10
CA ASP A 251 -13.87 13.42 22.17
C ASP A 251 -15.11 13.14 21.29
N ILE A 252 -14.89 12.71 20.03
CA ILE A 252 -15.99 12.36 19.09
C ILE A 252 -16.86 11.20 19.63
N VAL A 253 -16.23 10.22 20.27
CA VAL A 253 -16.92 9.07 20.87
C VAL A 253 -17.80 9.51 22.04
N LEU A 254 -17.32 10.44 22.87
CA LEU A 254 -18.03 10.99 24.03
C LEU A 254 -19.21 11.89 23.61
N ASP A 255 -19.03 12.71 22.59
CA ASP A 255 -20.04 13.64 22.09
C ASP A 255 -21.20 12.96 21.36
N ALA A 256 -21.16 11.62 21.22
CA ALA A 256 -22.17 10.80 20.56
C ALA A 256 -22.50 11.24 19.12
N ALA A 257 -21.56 11.90 18.44
CA ALA A 257 -21.76 12.52 17.13
C ALA A 257 -21.98 11.51 15.99
N CYS A 258 -21.65 10.24 16.21
CA CYS A 258 -21.69 9.16 15.21
C CYS A 258 -22.56 7.99 15.64
N SER A 259 -22.92 7.14 14.67
CA SER A 259 -23.70 5.92 14.90
C SER A 259 -22.98 4.93 15.83
N ARG A 260 -23.76 4.01 16.43
CA ARG A 260 -23.23 3.02 17.39
C ARG A 260 -22.09 2.19 16.80
N ASP A 261 -22.25 1.74 15.55
CA ASP A 261 -21.26 0.86 14.93
C ASP A 261 -19.98 1.62 14.58
N VAL A 262 -20.08 2.87 14.10
CA VAL A 262 -18.92 3.74 13.87
C VAL A 262 -18.21 4.07 15.18
N ARG A 263 -18.96 4.36 16.25
CA ARG A 263 -18.41 4.56 17.60
C ARG A 263 -17.61 3.34 18.06
N GLN A 264 -18.13 2.14 17.82
CA GLN A 264 -17.43 0.90 18.15
C GLN A 264 -16.16 0.71 17.31
N MET A 265 -16.17 1.11 16.03
CA MET A 265 -14.97 1.10 15.19
C MET A 265 -13.89 2.05 15.73
N LEU A 266 -14.28 3.25 16.17
CA LEU A 266 -13.38 4.23 16.77
C LEU A 266 -12.78 3.73 18.09
N LEU A 267 -13.59 3.14 18.98
CA LEU A 267 -13.09 2.52 20.21
C LEU A 267 -12.07 1.41 19.93
N LYS A 268 -12.35 0.55 18.95
CA LYS A 268 -11.39 -0.48 18.52
C LYS A 268 -10.10 0.09 17.93
N LEU A 269 -10.17 1.27 17.32
CA LEU A 269 -8.98 1.96 16.80
C LEU A 269 -8.09 2.50 17.93
N VAL A 270 -8.70 3.03 18.99
CA VAL A 270 -7.99 3.43 20.21
C VAL A 270 -7.31 2.23 20.87
N GLU A 271 -8.03 1.11 20.99
CA GLU A 271 -7.49 -0.16 21.49
C GLU A 271 -6.35 -0.71 20.61
N LEU A 272 -6.50 -0.61 19.29
CA LEU A 272 -5.47 -1.03 18.34
C LEU A 272 -4.19 -0.22 18.57
N ARG A 273 -4.28 1.10 18.71
CA ARG A 273 -3.11 1.93 19.04
C ARG A 273 -2.52 1.60 20.41
N SER A 274 -3.34 1.39 21.44
CA SER A 274 -2.82 1.05 22.78
C SER A 274 -2.10 -0.30 22.80
N SER A 275 -2.44 -1.18 21.86
CA SER A 275 -1.79 -2.48 21.63
C SER A 275 -0.65 -2.39 20.61
N ASP A 276 0.00 -1.23 20.48
CA ASP A 276 1.05 -0.93 19.50
C ASP A 276 0.72 -1.39 18.07
N TRP A 277 -0.50 -1.08 17.63
CA TRP A 277 -1.01 -1.43 16.31
C TRP A 277 -1.07 -2.94 16.02
N GLY A 278 -1.09 -3.76 17.07
CA GLY A 278 -1.11 -5.22 16.95
C GLY A 278 0.26 -5.84 16.68
N ARG A 279 1.36 -5.08 16.82
CA ARG A 279 2.72 -5.62 16.72
C ARG A 279 3.01 -6.49 17.93
N VAL A 280 3.31 -7.76 17.69
CA VAL A 280 3.78 -8.67 18.74
C VAL A 280 5.26 -8.35 18.99
N LEU A 281 5.61 -7.90 20.20
CA LEU A 281 7.00 -7.78 20.61
C LEU A 281 7.61 -9.18 20.69
N ALA A 282 8.28 -9.60 19.61
CA ALA A 282 8.91 -10.93 19.49
C ALA A 282 9.87 -11.25 20.67
N ALA A 283 10.47 -10.22 21.28
CA ALA A 283 11.43 -10.38 22.37
C ALA A 283 10.85 -10.95 23.68
N ALA A 284 9.55 -10.81 23.96
CA ALA A 284 8.95 -11.29 25.21
C ALA A 284 8.37 -12.71 25.10
N ALA A 285 7.95 -13.12 23.89
CA ALA A 285 7.34 -14.43 23.66
C ALA A 285 8.37 -15.57 23.58
N ALA A 286 9.61 -15.27 23.17
CA ALA A 286 10.67 -16.28 23.11
C ALA A 286 11.25 -16.64 24.50
N SER A 287 11.21 -15.73 25.49
CA SER A 287 11.78 -15.99 26.82
C SER A 287 10.85 -16.77 27.77
N SER A 288 9.59 -16.97 27.38
CA SER A 288 8.56 -17.58 28.22
C SER A 288 8.01 -18.91 27.70
N ALA A 289 8.56 -19.43 26.59
CA ALA A 289 8.05 -20.62 25.90
C ALA A 289 8.94 -21.88 25.98
N THR A 290 10.00 -21.90 26.79
CA THR A 290 10.69 -23.15 27.15
C THR A 290 10.39 -23.50 28.62
N PRO A 291 9.41 -24.37 28.89
CA PRO A 291 9.42 -25.10 30.15
C PRO A 291 10.51 -26.17 30.03
N ASP A 292 11.77 -25.81 30.30
CA ASP A 292 12.94 -26.72 30.35
C ASP A 292 12.82 -27.82 31.42
N ASN A 293 11.65 -27.98 32.04
CA ASN A 293 11.47 -28.80 33.23
C ASN A 293 10.17 -29.62 33.24
N ASP A 294 9.51 -29.83 32.10
CA ASP A 294 8.39 -30.78 32.01
C ASP A 294 8.87 -32.17 31.56
N PRO A 295 8.92 -33.18 32.47
CA PRO A 295 9.30 -34.54 32.12
C PRO A 295 8.34 -35.22 31.13
N ASN A 296 7.18 -34.63 30.82
CA ASN A 296 6.24 -35.13 29.81
C ASN A 296 6.41 -34.52 28.41
N TYR A 297 7.41 -33.66 28.17
CA TYR A 297 7.64 -33.05 26.85
C TYR A 297 7.80 -34.11 25.74
N PHE A 298 8.45 -35.24 26.05
CA PHE A 298 8.64 -36.36 25.13
C PHE A 298 7.35 -37.08 24.70
N MET A 299 6.23 -36.89 25.39
CA MET A 299 4.99 -37.66 25.13
C MET A 299 4.07 -37.00 24.09
N ASN A 300 4.40 -35.79 23.62
CA ASN A 300 3.54 -35.03 22.70
C ASN A 300 4.20 -34.73 21.34
N GLU A 301 5.31 -35.40 21.00
CA GLU A 301 5.90 -35.24 19.68
C GLU A 301 5.02 -35.87 18.59
N PRO A 302 4.82 -35.17 17.45
CA PRO A 302 4.14 -35.74 16.29
C PRO A 302 4.89 -37.02 15.83
N THR A 303 4.18 -38.13 15.70
CA THR A 303 4.75 -39.34 15.09
C THR A 303 4.77 -39.16 13.58
N PHE A 304 5.96 -39.16 12.99
CA PHE A 304 6.14 -39.09 11.54
C PHE A 304 6.15 -40.50 10.95
N TYR A 305 5.71 -40.63 9.70
CA TYR A 305 5.71 -41.91 9.00
C TYR A 305 6.62 -41.80 7.77
N THR A 306 7.40 -42.84 7.52
CA THR A 306 8.14 -42.99 6.26
C THR A 306 7.18 -43.27 5.09
N GLU A 307 7.65 -43.18 3.86
CA GLU A 307 6.85 -43.48 2.64
C GLU A 307 6.26 -44.89 2.64
N ASP A 308 6.88 -45.84 3.37
CA ASP A 308 6.40 -47.21 3.56
C ASP A 308 5.40 -47.36 4.73
N GLY A 309 5.02 -46.26 5.38
CA GLY A 309 4.07 -46.24 6.49
C GLY A 309 4.64 -46.69 7.84
N THR A 310 5.96 -46.67 8.01
CA THR A 310 6.59 -47.02 9.29
C THR A 310 6.72 -45.77 10.17
N PRO A 311 6.19 -45.77 11.41
CA PRO A 311 6.33 -44.63 12.31
C PRO A 311 7.77 -44.49 12.79
N PHE A 312 8.33 -43.28 12.74
CA PHE A 312 9.60 -42.94 13.36
C PHE A 312 9.43 -41.66 14.20
N THR A 313 10.19 -41.58 15.28
CA THR A 313 10.25 -40.42 16.19
C THR A 313 11.67 -39.87 16.21
N ALA A 314 11.86 -38.65 16.74
CA ALA A 314 13.17 -38.02 16.83
C ALA A 314 14.19 -38.81 17.68
N ALA A 315 13.73 -39.82 18.43
CA ALA A 315 14.56 -40.68 19.28
C ALA A 315 15.06 -41.97 18.61
N ASP A 316 14.69 -42.27 17.36
CA ASP A 316 15.08 -43.53 16.70
C ASP A 316 16.48 -43.43 16.06
N PRO A 317 17.53 -44.14 16.56
CA PRO A 317 18.92 -43.86 16.17
C PRO A 317 19.36 -44.46 14.83
N GLY A 318 18.43 -44.94 14.00
CA GLY A 318 18.72 -45.92 12.94
C GLY A 318 18.51 -45.47 11.49
N GLN A 319 17.86 -44.34 11.23
CA GLN A 319 17.62 -43.86 9.87
C GLN A 319 17.80 -42.33 9.81
N SER A 320 19.03 -41.89 10.03
CA SER A 320 19.46 -40.60 9.53
C SER A 320 19.49 -40.69 8.00
N THR A 321 18.42 -40.28 7.35
CA THR A 321 18.52 -39.78 5.97
C THR A 321 19.65 -38.78 5.95
N ASP A 322 20.61 -39.03 5.05
CA ASP A 322 21.72 -38.19 4.66
C ASP A 322 21.18 -36.83 4.16
N MET A 323 20.74 -36.01 5.11
CA MET A 323 20.62 -34.58 4.95
C MET A 323 21.89 -34.05 5.59
N SER A 324 22.93 -33.96 4.77
CA SER A 324 24.04 -33.04 5.00
C SER A 324 23.45 -31.65 5.24
N ILE A 325 23.14 -31.38 6.49
CA ILE A 325 23.08 -30.03 7.04
C ILE A 325 24.44 -29.46 6.67
N TYR A 326 24.43 -28.44 5.81
CA TYR A 326 25.56 -27.54 5.68
C TYR A 326 25.74 -26.91 7.06
N ASP A 327 26.51 -27.58 7.92
CA ASP A 327 27.24 -26.96 9.01
C ASP A 327 28.20 -25.98 8.35
N PHE A 328 27.73 -24.75 8.12
CA PHE A 328 28.61 -23.61 8.17
C PHE A 328 29.05 -23.50 9.64
N GLU A 329 30.07 -24.27 10.00
CA GLU A 329 31.01 -23.82 11.02
C GLU A 329 31.65 -22.54 10.47
N ASP A 330 31.01 -21.39 10.71
CA ASP A 330 31.64 -20.08 10.57
C ASP A 330 32.70 -19.97 11.69
N GLU A 331 33.78 -20.71 11.54
CA GLU A 331 35.03 -20.43 12.23
C GLU A 331 35.58 -19.16 11.57
N MET A 332 35.37 -18.02 12.22
CA MET A 332 35.79 -16.71 11.73
C MET A 332 37.29 -16.76 11.44
N GLU A 333 37.69 -16.52 10.18
CA GLU A 333 39.10 -16.50 9.82
C GLU A 333 39.84 -15.51 10.73
N PRO A 334 41.00 -15.88 11.31
CA PRO A 334 41.66 -15.09 12.35
C PRO A 334 42.02 -13.67 11.89
N GLU A 335 42.17 -13.45 10.59
CA GLU A 335 42.42 -12.13 9.99
C GLU A 335 41.17 -11.22 10.01
N ILE A 336 39.96 -11.80 9.94
CA ILE A 336 38.69 -11.07 10.02
C ILE A 336 38.38 -10.72 11.47
N GLU A 337 38.66 -11.62 12.41
CA GLU A 337 38.51 -11.38 13.84
C GLU A 337 39.46 -10.25 14.31
N GLU A 338 40.74 -10.29 13.90
CA GLU A 338 41.71 -9.23 14.22
C GLU A 338 41.32 -7.87 13.59
N ALA A 339 40.77 -7.87 12.38
CA ALA A 339 40.28 -6.65 11.73
C ALA A 339 39.05 -6.06 12.46
N PHE A 340 38.16 -6.92 12.95
CA PHE A 340 36.97 -6.51 13.70
C PHE A 340 37.33 -5.96 15.08
N GLU A 341 38.23 -6.60 15.81
CA GLU A 341 38.72 -6.09 17.10
C GLU A 341 39.42 -4.75 16.95
N ASN A 342 40.28 -4.59 15.93
CA ASN A 342 40.92 -3.30 15.64
C ASN A 342 39.89 -2.21 15.30
N PHE A 343 38.84 -2.55 14.56
CA PHE A 343 37.76 -1.60 14.27
C PHE A 343 37.00 -1.17 15.53
N CYS A 344 36.70 -2.09 16.44
CA CYS A 344 36.05 -1.77 17.72
C CYS A 344 36.92 -0.87 18.60
N LEU A 345 38.22 -1.16 18.70
CA LEU A 345 39.17 -0.36 19.47
C LEU A 345 39.34 1.06 18.89
N GLU A 346 39.46 1.19 17.57
CA GLU A 346 39.54 2.50 16.89
C GLU A 346 38.26 3.32 17.12
N SER A 347 37.10 2.65 17.12
CA SER A 347 35.79 3.27 17.34
C SER A 347 35.59 3.76 18.77
N GLU A 348 36.11 3.05 19.76
CA GLU A 348 36.07 3.49 21.16
C GLU A 348 37.07 4.61 21.42
N ARG A 349 38.27 4.56 20.81
CA ARG A 349 39.26 5.64 20.93
C ARG A 349 38.76 6.96 20.38
N LYS A 350 37.96 6.93 19.30
CA LYS A 350 37.28 8.11 18.73
C LYS A 350 36.10 8.62 19.54
N ARG A 351 35.54 7.82 20.46
CA ARG A 351 34.48 8.28 21.39
C ARG A 351 35.03 8.89 22.67
N GLN A 352 36.30 8.63 22.99
CA GLN A 352 36.96 9.13 24.21
C GLN A 352 37.90 10.33 23.97
N GLN A 353 38.03 10.77 22.71
CA GLN A 353 38.62 12.07 22.32
C GLN A 353 37.50 13.03 21.95
#